data_AF-A0A518HZ70-F1
#
_entry.id   AF-A0A518HZ70-F1
#
_cell.length_a   1.000
_cell.length_b   1.000
_cell.length_c   1.000
_cell.angle_alpha   90.00
_cell.angle_beta   90.00
_cell.angle_gamma   90.00
#
_symmetry.space_group_name_H-M   'P 1'
#
loop_
_entity.id
_entity.type
_entity.pdbx_description
1 polymer ?
#
loop_
_entity_poly.entity_id
_entity_poly.type
_entity_poly.pdbx_seq_one_letter_code
_entity_poly.pdbx_strand_id
1 'polypeptide(L)'
;MHNQSDAQPAGDEPRSPLEQHLDRLEVLKIGLRNSFGIDLRTASRPVHNDDGETRSQRFHYLPEVFPFLETRVASLGKKRRRAYESIKERAVESFWELYSDFQPMLQSVAESSGVDADRLDPVLGRSLLLFDASRRTKWVTYLEKSLRESVKNLRGEVYARQLGLPLSAGRLVPQMQWVLQRAAMQSGRQLSAEESDAAVIDFLTQHRSKFGRETMRRIADVMRCGRRDVSLDTCHEWLEPSAGQGKSVSGPGNDGWIDEREEGEFQLRQIHAAIRRAGFGAEERCVVLQRLDLPHDQARYERVASAVTTASLRKRATRLLVRLMAARYAPQAPRFGGLLHRTASAGGAELRQTLAELAAQRGCPSEALAAELLNWMSLSTSVYRLSIAQRGRAAEYLWGDTGTVLASGTFQKLKAALIEQERLGFPCWNEDASLSR
;
A
#
# COMPACT_ATOMS: atom_id res chain seq x y z
N MET A 1 -22.88 54.24 24.78
CA MET A 1 -23.76 53.42 25.65
C MET A 1 -24.20 52.24 24.79
N HIS A 2 -23.55 51.06 24.89
CA HIS A 2 -24.00 49.88 25.67
C HIS A 2 -25.46 49.49 25.37
N ASN A 3 -25.86 48.25 25.07
CA ASN A 3 -25.19 46.97 24.91
C ASN A 3 -26.23 45.95 24.36
N GLN A 4 -25.73 44.90 23.69
CA GLN A 4 -26.24 43.51 23.69
C GLN A 4 -27.56 43.09 23.01
N SER A 5 -27.40 42.24 22.00
CA SER A 5 -28.01 40.90 21.89
C SER A 5 -27.07 40.09 20.97
N ASP A 6 -26.00 39.48 21.48
CA ASP A 6 -25.92 38.10 21.96
C ASP A 6 -26.52 37.03 21.03
N ALA A 7 -25.60 36.20 20.53
CA ALA A 7 -25.74 34.76 20.32
C ALA A 7 -26.92 34.24 19.47
N GLN A 8 -26.74 34.24 18.15
CA GLN A 8 -27.22 33.11 17.34
C GLN A 8 -26.04 32.17 17.07
N PRO A 9 -26.11 30.88 17.44
CA PRO A 9 -25.23 29.90 16.82
C PRO A 9 -25.58 29.90 15.33
N ALA A 10 -24.57 29.96 14.46
CA ALA A 10 -24.75 29.69 13.04
C ALA A 10 -25.46 28.33 12.92
N GLY A 11 -26.75 28.35 12.60
CA GLY A 11 -27.55 27.17 12.39
C GLY A 11 -26.98 26.39 11.22
N ASP A 12 -26.84 25.08 11.41
CA ASP A 12 -26.39 24.11 10.42
C ASP A 12 -27.01 24.40 9.04
N GLU A 13 -26.18 24.79 8.08
CA GLU A 13 -26.57 24.74 6.67
C GLU A 13 -27.04 23.31 6.35
N PRO A 14 -28.14 23.13 5.59
CA PRO A 14 -28.58 21.81 5.20
C PRO A 14 -27.46 21.11 4.43
N ARG A 15 -26.94 20.02 4.99
CA ARG A 15 -25.86 19.22 4.38
C ARG A 15 -26.21 18.89 2.93
N SER A 16 -25.22 18.95 2.05
CA SER A 16 -25.43 18.61 0.64
C SER A 16 -25.90 17.15 0.49
N PRO A 17 -26.69 16.81 -0.56
CA PRO A 17 -27.14 15.43 -0.80
C PRO A 17 -25.98 14.42 -0.78
N LEU A 18 -24.85 14.78 -1.40
CA LEU A 18 -23.62 14.00 -1.38
C LEU A 18 -23.13 13.69 0.04
N GLU A 19 -23.05 14.70 0.90
CA GLU A 19 -22.63 14.52 2.30
C GLU A 19 -23.60 13.64 3.09
N GLN A 20 -24.90 13.80 2.85
CA GLN A 20 -25.91 12.97 3.51
C GLN A 20 -25.75 11.48 3.14
N HIS A 21 -25.52 11.17 1.86
CA HIS A 21 -25.30 9.79 1.42
C HIS A 21 -23.98 9.22 1.95
N LEU A 22 -22.90 10.00 1.96
CA LEU A 22 -21.61 9.60 2.53
C LEU A 22 -21.70 9.35 4.05
N ASP A 23 -22.45 10.18 4.77
CA ASP A 23 -22.69 10.01 6.21
C ASP A 23 -23.46 8.72 6.53
N ARG A 24 -24.48 8.39 5.73
CA ARG A 24 -25.23 7.12 5.87
C ARG A 24 -24.31 5.91 5.70
N LEU A 25 -23.38 5.96 4.75
CA LEU A 25 -22.34 4.95 4.60
C LEU A 25 -21.40 4.91 5.81
N GLU A 26 -20.97 6.07 6.31
CA GLU A 26 -20.07 6.17 7.47
C GLU A 26 -20.68 5.56 8.73
N VAL A 27 -21.95 5.85 9.01
CA VAL A 27 -22.69 5.26 10.14
C VAL A 27 -22.69 3.73 10.06
N LEU A 28 -22.98 3.16 8.88
CA LEU A 28 -22.93 1.71 8.71
C LEU A 28 -21.50 1.17 8.88
N LYS A 29 -20.48 1.80 8.28
CA LYS A 29 -19.07 1.37 8.41
C LYS A 29 -18.59 1.38 9.87
N ILE A 30 -18.94 2.40 10.64
CA ILE A 30 -18.67 2.49 12.07
C ILE A 30 -19.39 1.35 12.81
N GLY A 31 -20.66 1.08 12.47
CA GLY A 31 -21.43 -0.04 13.00
C GLY A 31 -20.81 -1.40 12.71
N LEU A 32 -20.38 -1.64 11.47
CA LEU A 32 -19.67 -2.86 11.04
C LEU A 32 -18.41 -3.10 11.87
N ARG A 33 -17.64 -2.03 12.09
CA ARG A 33 -16.39 -2.10 12.85
C ARG A 33 -16.63 -2.33 14.34
N ASN A 34 -17.55 -1.57 14.94
CA ASN A 34 -17.74 -1.58 16.39
C ASN A 34 -18.58 -2.76 16.86
N SER A 35 -19.62 -3.13 16.11
CA SER A 35 -20.57 -4.17 16.51
C SER A 35 -20.21 -5.55 15.96
N PHE A 36 -19.59 -5.62 14.78
CA PHE A 36 -19.27 -6.89 14.12
C PHE A 36 -17.77 -7.13 13.95
N GLY A 37 -16.92 -6.19 14.33
CA GLY A 37 -15.46 -6.32 14.22
C GLY A 37 -14.95 -6.30 12.78
N ILE A 38 -15.78 -5.96 11.79
CA ILE A 38 -15.41 -5.95 10.37
C ILE A 38 -14.74 -4.63 10.02
N ASP A 39 -13.51 -4.70 9.53
CA ASP A 39 -12.80 -3.56 8.99
C ASP A 39 -12.62 -3.75 7.48
N LEU A 40 -13.37 -2.98 6.69
CA LEU A 40 -13.41 -3.08 5.22
C LEU A 40 -12.05 -2.83 4.54
N ARG A 41 -11.08 -2.22 5.26
CA ARG A 41 -9.70 -2.07 4.80
C ARG A 41 -8.98 -3.41 4.71
N THR A 42 -9.39 -4.37 5.52
CA THR A 42 -8.66 -5.64 5.75
C THR A 42 -9.51 -6.88 5.60
N ALA A 43 -10.83 -6.73 5.63
CA ALA A 43 -11.75 -7.84 5.51
C ALA A 43 -11.69 -8.40 4.08
N SER A 44 -11.63 -9.73 4.01
CA SER A 44 -11.63 -10.50 2.78
C SER A 44 -12.66 -11.63 2.85
N ARG A 45 -13.03 -12.13 1.68
CA ARG A 45 -13.91 -13.26 1.46
C ARG A 45 -13.16 -14.35 0.69
N PRO A 46 -13.42 -15.62 1.00
CA PRO A 46 -12.98 -16.71 0.14
C PRO A 46 -13.75 -16.67 -1.18
N VAL A 47 -13.04 -16.83 -2.29
CA VAL A 47 -13.57 -16.95 -3.65
C VAL A 47 -12.96 -18.21 -4.25
N HIS A 48 -13.81 -19.09 -4.78
CA HIS A 48 -13.35 -20.29 -5.47
C HIS A 48 -13.17 -19.94 -6.93
N ASN A 49 -11.95 -20.13 -7.44
CA ASN A 49 -11.69 -20.05 -8.87
C ASN A 49 -12.15 -21.33 -9.56
N ASP A 50 -12.37 -21.26 -10.88
CA ASP A 50 -12.75 -22.40 -11.71
C ASP A 50 -11.71 -23.54 -11.66
N ASP A 51 -10.46 -23.21 -11.34
CA ASP A 51 -9.35 -24.16 -11.12
C ASP A 51 -9.44 -24.91 -9.78
N GLY A 52 -10.48 -24.69 -8.97
CA GLY A 52 -10.67 -25.30 -7.65
C GLY A 52 -9.85 -24.68 -6.52
N GLU A 53 -9.01 -23.67 -6.81
CA GLU A 53 -8.27 -22.93 -5.79
C GLU A 53 -9.15 -21.91 -5.05
N THR A 54 -9.13 -21.94 -3.73
CA THR A 54 -9.74 -20.90 -2.89
C THR A 54 -8.78 -19.72 -2.72
N ARG A 55 -9.17 -18.53 -3.19
CA ARG A 55 -8.42 -17.28 -3.02
C ARG A 55 -9.13 -16.31 -2.09
N SER A 56 -8.35 -15.58 -1.30
CA SER A 56 -8.86 -14.50 -0.44
C SER A 56 -8.97 -13.21 -1.27
N GLN A 57 -10.19 -12.73 -1.50
CA GLN A 57 -10.45 -11.46 -2.20
C GLN A 57 -11.05 -10.43 -1.25
N ARG A 58 -10.76 -9.14 -1.46
CA ARG A 58 -11.32 -8.07 -0.64
C ARG A 58 -12.76 -7.75 -1.09
N PHE A 59 -13.54 -7.14 -0.20
CA PHE A 59 -14.85 -6.60 -0.55
C PHE A 59 -14.71 -5.38 -1.46
N HIS A 60 -15.41 -5.39 -2.59
CA HIS A 60 -15.50 -4.32 -3.55
C HIS A 60 -16.81 -3.55 -3.42
N TYR A 61 -17.91 -4.23 -3.05
CA TYR A 61 -19.23 -3.63 -2.95
C TYR A 61 -19.84 -3.84 -1.56
N LEU A 62 -20.68 -2.90 -1.13
CA LEU A 62 -21.33 -2.98 0.18
C LEU A 62 -22.19 -4.26 0.33
N PRO A 63 -22.98 -4.69 -0.67
CA PRO A 63 -23.80 -5.89 -0.55
C PRO A 63 -23.02 -7.18 -0.30
N GLU A 64 -21.78 -7.27 -0.78
CA GLU A 64 -20.92 -8.44 -0.58
C GLU A 64 -20.62 -8.71 0.90
N VAL A 65 -20.74 -7.69 1.76
CA VAL A 65 -20.45 -7.80 3.20
C VAL A 65 -21.58 -8.49 3.96
N PHE A 66 -22.82 -8.41 3.49
CA PHE A 66 -23.99 -8.84 4.27
C PHE A 66 -24.10 -10.35 4.51
N PRO A 67 -23.79 -11.24 3.56
CA PRO A 67 -23.81 -12.69 3.81
C PRO A 67 -22.95 -13.10 5.02
N PHE A 68 -21.86 -12.38 5.28
CA PHE A 68 -20.95 -12.63 6.40
C PHE A 68 -21.49 -12.17 7.75
N LEU A 69 -22.59 -11.41 7.75
CA LEU A 69 -23.22 -10.85 8.94
C LEU A 69 -24.48 -11.59 9.33
N GLU A 70 -25.11 -12.36 8.44
CA GLU A 70 -26.44 -12.95 8.63
C GLU A 70 -26.56 -13.75 9.93
N THR A 71 -25.59 -14.62 10.22
CA THR A 71 -25.58 -15.43 11.46
C THR A 71 -25.48 -14.58 12.72
N ARG A 72 -24.67 -13.51 12.68
CA ARG A 72 -24.49 -12.59 13.81
C ARG A 72 -25.71 -11.68 13.99
N VAL A 73 -26.32 -11.24 12.90
CA VAL A 73 -27.55 -10.42 12.90
C VAL A 73 -28.75 -11.23 13.37
N ALA A 74 -28.84 -12.51 13.02
CA ALA A 74 -29.89 -13.41 13.49
C ALA A 74 -29.88 -13.60 15.01
N SER A 75 -28.68 -13.54 15.64
CA SER A 75 -28.53 -13.59 17.09
C SER A 75 -28.94 -12.31 17.83
N LEU A 76 -29.19 -11.21 17.10
CA LEU A 76 -29.61 -9.95 17.70
C LEU A 76 -31.09 -10.00 18.10
N GLY A 77 -31.42 -9.48 19.29
CA GLY A 77 -32.81 -9.30 19.70
C GLY A 77 -33.61 -8.39 18.74
N LYS A 78 -34.93 -8.60 18.66
CA LYS A 78 -35.86 -7.99 17.69
C LYS A 78 -35.66 -6.49 17.45
N LYS A 79 -35.46 -5.69 18.52
CA LYS A 79 -35.25 -4.24 18.42
C LYS A 79 -33.92 -3.87 17.73
N ARG A 80 -32.82 -4.54 18.09
CA ARG A 80 -31.49 -4.29 17.52
C ARG A 80 -31.41 -4.76 16.07
N ARG A 81 -32.04 -5.90 15.76
CA ARG A 81 -32.14 -6.40 14.39
C ARG A 81 -32.87 -5.39 13.49
N ARG A 82 -34.05 -4.90 13.88
CA ARG A 82 -34.79 -3.88 13.10
C ARG A 82 -33.99 -2.60 12.86
N ALA A 83 -33.26 -2.12 13.88
CA ALA A 83 -32.42 -0.93 13.73
C ALA A 83 -31.27 -1.17 12.75
N TYR A 84 -30.62 -2.35 12.82
CA TYR A 84 -29.59 -2.74 11.86
C TYR A 84 -30.14 -2.82 10.43
N GLU A 85 -31.28 -3.49 10.21
CA GLU A 85 -31.88 -3.62 8.88
C GLU A 85 -32.23 -2.25 8.28
N SER A 86 -32.81 -1.34 9.06
CA SER A 86 -33.13 0.01 8.58
C SER A 86 -31.88 0.84 8.23
N ILE A 87 -30.80 0.73 9.01
CA ILE A 87 -29.51 1.39 8.69
C ILE A 87 -28.89 0.75 7.44
N LYS A 88 -28.97 -0.59 7.33
CA LYS A 88 -28.47 -1.37 6.20
C LYS A 88 -29.13 -0.93 4.90
N GLU A 89 -30.46 -0.91 4.85
CA GLU A 89 -31.25 -0.49 3.68
C GLU A 89 -30.86 0.90 3.20
N ARG A 90 -30.88 1.91 4.09
CA ARG A 90 -30.52 3.29 3.77
C ARG A 90 -29.08 3.46 3.29
N ALA A 91 -28.16 2.64 3.80
CA ALA A 91 -26.77 2.65 3.39
C ALA A 91 -26.59 1.97 2.03
N VAL A 92 -27.35 0.92 1.72
CA VAL A 92 -27.36 0.27 0.39
C VAL A 92 -27.92 1.20 -0.67
N GLU A 93 -29.04 1.86 -0.39
CA GLU A 93 -29.59 2.88 -1.28
C GLU A 93 -28.57 3.99 -1.55
N SER A 94 -27.98 4.56 -0.49
CA SER A 94 -26.93 5.58 -0.63
C SER A 94 -25.69 5.09 -1.36
N PHE A 95 -25.33 3.81 -1.20
CA PHE A 95 -24.19 3.22 -1.90
C PHE A 95 -24.43 3.21 -3.41
N TRP A 96 -25.59 2.72 -3.85
CA TRP A 96 -25.91 2.60 -5.27
C TRP A 96 -26.21 3.95 -5.92
N GLU A 97 -26.79 4.90 -5.18
CA GLU A 97 -26.96 6.28 -5.63
C GLU A 97 -25.59 6.91 -5.92
N LEU A 98 -24.68 6.89 -4.93
CA LEU A 98 -23.33 7.42 -5.11
C LEU A 98 -22.52 6.64 -6.14
N TYR A 99 -22.73 5.34 -6.28
CA TYR A 99 -22.09 4.57 -7.32
C TYR A 99 -22.54 5.07 -8.70
N SER A 100 -23.84 5.23 -8.90
CA SER A 100 -24.43 5.67 -10.16
C SER A 100 -24.07 7.12 -10.51
N ASP A 101 -24.09 8.03 -9.53
CA ASP A 101 -23.72 9.44 -9.71
C ASP A 101 -22.28 9.63 -10.21
N PHE A 102 -21.37 8.74 -9.80
CA PHE A 102 -19.95 8.83 -10.13
C PHE A 102 -19.50 7.87 -11.25
N GLN A 103 -20.42 7.07 -11.80
CA GLN A 103 -20.16 6.25 -13.00
C GLN A 103 -19.71 7.09 -14.22
N PRO A 104 -20.33 8.24 -14.55
CA PRO A 104 -19.88 9.07 -15.66
C PRO A 104 -18.42 9.56 -15.52
N MET A 105 -17.98 9.85 -14.28
CA MET A 105 -16.59 10.22 -14.02
C MET A 105 -15.64 9.05 -14.27
N LEU A 106 -16.02 7.84 -13.88
CA LEU A 106 -15.26 6.63 -14.14
C LEU A 106 -15.11 6.37 -15.63
N GLN A 107 -16.22 6.47 -16.38
CA GLN A 107 -16.24 6.31 -17.83
C GLN A 107 -15.31 7.33 -18.53
N SER A 108 -15.38 8.60 -18.13
CA SER A 108 -14.49 9.64 -18.66
C SER A 108 -13.01 9.37 -18.37
N VAL A 109 -12.68 8.86 -17.18
CA VAL A 109 -11.31 8.46 -16.83
C VAL A 109 -10.86 7.23 -17.63
N ALA A 110 -11.74 6.25 -17.82
CA ALA A 110 -11.48 5.05 -18.61
C ALA A 110 -11.13 5.41 -20.07
N GLU A 111 -11.97 6.22 -20.70
CA GLU A 111 -11.80 6.70 -22.08
C GLU A 111 -10.52 7.51 -22.26
N SER A 112 -10.29 8.53 -21.42
CA SER A 112 -9.08 9.37 -21.48
C SER A 112 -7.79 8.59 -21.20
N SER A 113 -7.88 7.48 -20.47
CA SER A 113 -6.75 6.63 -20.13
C SER A 113 -6.59 5.40 -21.02
N GLY A 114 -7.52 5.15 -21.94
CA GLY A 114 -7.54 3.96 -22.79
C GLY A 114 -7.55 2.65 -21.99
N VAL A 115 -8.29 2.61 -20.87
CA VAL A 115 -8.49 1.40 -20.07
C VAL A 115 -9.95 0.98 -20.11
N ASP A 116 -10.19 -0.32 -19.97
CA ASP A 116 -11.55 -0.87 -19.88
C ASP A 116 -12.26 -0.38 -18.60
N ALA A 117 -13.45 0.20 -18.77
CA ALA A 117 -14.26 0.77 -17.69
C ALA A 117 -14.69 -0.30 -16.68
N ASP A 118 -14.98 -1.51 -17.13
CA ASP A 118 -15.37 -2.64 -16.27
C ASP A 118 -14.28 -2.98 -15.25
N ARG A 119 -13.02 -2.67 -15.56
CA ARG A 119 -11.88 -2.88 -14.65
C ARG A 119 -11.75 -1.79 -13.58
N LEU A 120 -12.40 -0.64 -13.76
CA LEU A 120 -12.44 0.46 -12.79
C LEU A 120 -13.68 0.41 -11.89
N ASP A 121 -14.73 -0.29 -12.29
CA ASP A 121 -15.97 -0.45 -11.52
C ASP A 121 -15.75 -0.88 -10.06
N PRO A 122 -14.95 -1.94 -9.80
CA PRO A 122 -14.65 -2.36 -8.44
C PRO A 122 -13.83 -1.34 -7.64
N VAL A 123 -13.19 -0.37 -8.30
CA VAL A 123 -12.42 0.72 -7.67
C VAL A 123 -13.36 1.78 -7.12
N LEU A 124 -14.41 2.14 -7.85
CA LEU A 124 -15.43 3.09 -7.38
C LEU A 124 -16.15 2.53 -6.15
N GLY A 125 -16.66 1.30 -6.25
CA GLY A 125 -17.31 0.62 -5.13
C GLY A 125 -16.41 0.57 -3.90
N ARG A 126 -15.15 0.15 -4.10
CA ARG A 126 -14.18 0.08 -2.99
C ARG A 126 -13.80 1.46 -2.45
N SER A 127 -13.78 2.49 -3.28
CA SER A 127 -13.52 3.86 -2.83
C SER A 127 -14.61 4.36 -1.89
N LEU A 128 -15.88 4.08 -2.21
CA LEU A 128 -17.03 4.41 -1.33
C LEU A 128 -16.92 3.69 0.02
N LEU A 129 -16.55 2.41 0.01
CA LEU A 129 -16.36 1.61 1.23
C LEU A 129 -15.20 2.11 2.12
N LEU A 130 -14.17 2.70 1.52
CA LEU A 130 -12.93 3.06 2.23
C LEU A 130 -12.81 4.55 2.54
N PHE A 131 -13.63 5.39 1.91
CA PHE A 131 -13.66 6.82 2.18
C PHE A 131 -13.92 7.09 3.65
N ASP A 132 -13.29 8.14 4.17
CA ASP A 132 -13.28 8.47 5.58
C ASP A 132 -13.35 9.98 5.71
N ALA A 133 -14.57 10.49 5.92
CA ALA A 133 -14.85 11.92 5.95
C ALA A 133 -14.06 12.63 7.08
N SER A 134 -13.69 11.91 8.15
CA SER A 134 -12.90 12.46 9.26
C SER A 134 -11.51 12.98 8.84
N ARG A 135 -11.02 12.55 7.67
CA ARG A 135 -9.72 12.97 7.11
C ARG A 135 -9.76 14.34 6.43
N ARG A 136 -10.91 15.03 6.44
CA ARG A 136 -11.09 16.36 5.82
C ARG A 136 -10.68 16.42 4.35
N THR A 137 -10.68 15.28 3.66
CA THR A 137 -10.41 15.18 2.22
C THR A 137 -11.74 15.15 1.51
N LYS A 138 -11.93 16.00 0.48
CA LYS A 138 -13.16 15.98 -0.34
C LYS A 138 -13.29 14.63 -1.06
N TRP A 139 -14.51 14.12 -1.15
CA TRP A 139 -14.80 12.83 -1.79
C TRP A 139 -14.24 12.73 -3.21
N VAL A 140 -14.49 13.73 -4.05
CA VAL A 140 -14.01 13.78 -5.45
C VAL A 140 -12.50 13.67 -5.52
N THR A 141 -11.76 14.41 -4.69
CA THR A 141 -10.29 14.37 -4.64
C THR A 141 -9.77 12.99 -4.23
N TYR A 142 -10.45 12.33 -3.30
CA TYR A 142 -10.10 10.97 -2.88
C TYR A 142 -10.38 9.95 -3.99
N LEU A 143 -11.53 10.04 -4.66
CA LEU A 143 -11.92 9.17 -5.75
C LEU A 143 -10.97 9.32 -6.94
N GLU A 144 -10.67 10.55 -7.35
CA GLU A 144 -9.74 10.85 -8.45
C GLU A 144 -8.36 10.23 -8.19
N LYS A 145 -7.84 10.37 -6.96
CA LYS A 145 -6.57 9.74 -6.57
C LYS A 145 -6.63 8.21 -6.67
N SER A 146 -7.75 7.61 -6.26
CA SER A 146 -7.95 6.17 -6.27
C SER A 146 -8.07 5.62 -7.70
N LEU A 147 -8.78 6.32 -8.57
CA LEU A 147 -8.89 6.02 -9.99
C LEU A 147 -7.54 6.16 -10.69
N ARG A 148 -6.82 7.28 -10.48
CA ARG A 148 -5.48 7.51 -11.07
C ARG A 148 -4.50 6.41 -10.71
N GLU A 149 -4.49 5.97 -9.46
CA GLU A 149 -3.61 4.88 -9.01
C GLU A 149 -4.03 3.53 -9.61
N SER A 150 -5.33 3.30 -9.78
CA SER A 150 -5.85 2.08 -10.40
C SER A 150 -5.55 2.03 -11.90
N VAL A 151 -5.71 3.14 -12.62
CA VAL A 151 -5.29 3.26 -14.02
C VAL A 151 -3.80 2.96 -14.19
N LYS A 152 -2.95 3.49 -13.30
CA LYS A 152 -1.51 3.16 -13.31
C LYS A 152 -1.26 1.67 -13.11
N ASN A 153 -2.03 1.02 -12.23
CA ASN A 153 -1.92 -0.43 -12.04
C ASN A 153 -2.34 -1.19 -13.28
N LEU A 154 -3.53 -0.89 -13.82
CA LEU A 154 -4.08 -1.56 -15.00
C LEU A 154 -3.17 -1.42 -16.22
N ARG A 155 -2.68 -0.21 -16.51
CA ARG A 155 -1.68 0.03 -17.55
C ARG A 155 -0.39 -0.73 -17.28
N GLY A 156 0.06 -0.74 -16.03
CA GLY A 156 1.22 -1.51 -15.61
C GLY A 156 1.06 -3.02 -15.83
N GLU A 157 -0.13 -3.58 -15.61
CA GLU A 157 -0.43 -4.98 -15.90
C GLU A 157 -0.43 -5.26 -17.40
N VAL A 158 -0.96 -4.35 -18.22
CA VAL A 158 -0.91 -4.44 -19.68
C VAL A 158 0.53 -4.44 -20.16
N TYR A 159 1.35 -3.48 -19.70
CA TYR A 159 2.77 -3.43 -20.05
C TYR A 159 3.53 -4.65 -19.57
N ALA A 160 3.25 -5.14 -18.36
CA ALA A 160 3.85 -6.35 -17.84
C ALA A 160 3.57 -7.55 -18.76
N ARG A 161 2.31 -7.76 -19.16
CA ARG A 161 1.93 -8.85 -20.08
C ARG A 161 2.54 -8.67 -21.47
N GLN A 162 2.45 -7.46 -22.03
CA GLN A 162 2.96 -7.13 -23.36
C GLN A 162 4.47 -7.25 -23.44
N LEU A 163 5.20 -7.02 -22.36
CA LEU A 163 6.66 -7.02 -22.37
C LEU A 163 7.26 -8.27 -21.72
N GLY A 164 6.43 -9.19 -21.20
CA GLY A 164 6.91 -10.35 -20.45
C GLY A 164 7.65 -9.95 -19.17
N LEU A 165 7.21 -8.87 -18.51
CA LEU A 165 7.82 -8.34 -17.29
C LEU A 165 6.95 -8.70 -16.07
N PRO A 166 7.54 -8.77 -14.86
CA PRO A 166 6.77 -8.83 -13.63
C PRO A 166 5.79 -7.64 -13.53
N LEU A 167 4.60 -7.83 -12.97
CA LEU A 167 3.59 -6.76 -12.78
C LEU A 167 4.15 -5.50 -12.11
N SER A 168 5.06 -5.70 -11.15
CA SER A 168 5.71 -4.61 -10.43
C SER A 168 6.65 -3.79 -11.33
N ALA A 169 7.27 -4.39 -12.35
CA ALA A 169 8.11 -3.72 -13.34
C ALA A 169 7.26 -3.06 -14.43
N GLY A 170 6.16 -3.70 -14.85
CA GLY A 170 5.23 -3.13 -15.82
C GLY A 170 4.68 -1.75 -15.42
N ARG A 171 4.42 -1.54 -14.12
CA ARG A 171 4.02 -0.22 -13.57
C ARG A 171 5.07 0.88 -13.75
N LEU A 172 6.34 0.52 -13.87
CA LEU A 172 7.46 1.44 -13.98
C LEU A 172 7.85 1.70 -15.44
N VAL A 173 7.28 0.98 -16.41
CA VAL A 173 7.62 1.09 -17.83
C VAL A 173 7.57 2.52 -18.35
N PRO A 174 6.50 3.32 -18.12
CA PRO A 174 6.47 4.70 -18.59
C PRO A 174 7.58 5.58 -17.99
N GLN A 175 7.99 5.30 -16.76
CA GLN A 175 9.07 6.04 -16.08
C GLN A 175 10.44 5.63 -16.62
N MET A 176 10.64 4.34 -16.88
CA MET A 176 11.85 3.82 -17.53
C MET A 176 11.99 4.39 -18.95
N GLN A 177 10.90 4.47 -19.72
CA GLN A 177 10.89 5.12 -21.04
C GLN A 177 11.28 6.60 -20.94
N TRP A 178 10.73 7.31 -19.96
CA TRP A 178 11.07 8.71 -19.74
C TRP A 178 12.54 8.90 -19.34
N VAL A 179 13.10 8.03 -18.49
CA VAL A 179 14.51 8.05 -18.11
C VAL A 179 15.40 7.85 -19.34
N LEU A 180 15.07 6.88 -20.20
CA LEU A 180 15.79 6.62 -21.44
C LEU A 180 15.71 7.81 -22.41
N GLN A 181 14.52 8.38 -22.60
CA GLN A 181 14.33 9.58 -23.44
C GLN A 181 15.13 10.77 -22.91
N ARG A 182 15.07 11.02 -21.59
CA ARG A 182 15.83 12.10 -20.96
C ARG A 182 17.34 11.90 -21.11
N ALA A 183 17.84 10.68 -20.89
CA ALA A 183 19.25 10.38 -21.07
C ALA A 183 19.70 10.54 -22.53
N ALA A 184 18.88 10.11 -23.50
CA ALA A 184 19.14 10.35 -24.92
C ALA A 184 19.20 11.86 -25.24
N MET A 185 18.22 12.64 -24.76
CA MET A 185 18.21 14.10 -24.94
C MET A 185 19.42 14.79 -24.32
N GLN A 186 19.83 14.39 -23.11
CA GLN A 186 21.01 14.95 -22.44
C GLN A 186 22.31 14.60 -23.16
N SER A 187 22.40 13.41 -23.75
CA SER A 187 23.55 12.99 -24.54
C SER A 187 23.59 13.61 -25.94
N GLY A 188 22.48 14.21 -26.41
CA GLY A 188 22.35 14.75 -27.76
C GLY A 188 22.39 13.69 -28.88
N ARG A 189 22.32 12.40 -28.52
CA ARG A 189 22.41 11.26 -29.45
C ARG A 189 21.54 10.10 -28.98
N GLN A 190 21.42 9.07 -29.83
CA GLN A 190 20.87 7.80 -29.37
C GLN A 190 21.84 7.13 -28.39
N LEU A 191 21.27 6.54 -27.34
CA LEU A 191 22.02 5.78 -26.33
C LEU A 191 22.52 4.47 -26.94
N SER A 192 23.74 4.07 -26.58
CA SER A 192 24.20 2.71 -26.84
C SER A 192 23.41 1.69 -26.02
N ALA A 193 23.52 0.41 -26.36
CA ALA A 193 22.88 -0.66 -25.58
C ALA A 193 23.31 -0.65 -24.11
N GLU A 194 24.61 -0.47 -23.86
CA GLU A 194 25.18 -0.42 -22.52
C GLU A 194 24.72 0.82 -21.75
N GLU A 195 24.60 1.98 -22.41
CA GLU A 195 24.12 3.22 -21.80
C GLU A 195 22.63 3.16 -21.46
N SER A 196 21.83 2.57 -22.35
CA SER A 196 20.41 2.30 -22.10
C SER A 196 20.22 1.36 -20.91
N ASP A 197 20.96 0.24 -20.89
CA ASP A 197 20.85 -0.75 -19.83
C ASP A 197 21.31 -0.19 -18.49
N ALA A 198 22.41 0.57 -18.47
CA ALA A 198 22.89 1.25 -17.28
C ALA A 198 21.84 2.24 -16.73
N ALA A 199 21.23 3.06 -17.59
CA ALA A 199 20.21 4.01 -17.16
C ALA A 199 18.97 3.33 -16.55
N VAL A 200 18.51 2.21 -17.12
CA VAL A 200 17.38 1.43 -16.59
C VAL A 200 17.76 0.74 -15.28
N ILE A 201 18.94 0.12 -15.20
CA ILE A 201 19.42 -0.56 -14.00
C ILE A 201 19.64 0.45 -12.86
N ASP A 202 20.20 1.61 -13.14
CA ASP A 202 20.40 2.68 -12.16
C ASP A 202 19.05 3.18 -11.65
N PHE A 203 18.08 3.42 -12.53
CA PHE A 203 16.72 3.78 -12.16
C PHE A 203 16.06 2.73 -11.26
N LEU A 204 16.12 1.45 -11.62
CA LEU A 204 15.55 0.34 -10.83
C LEU A 204 16.25 0.18 -9.47
N THR A 205 17.56 0.43 -9.42
CA THR A 205 18.36 0.41 -8.21
C THR A 205 17.96 1.56 -7.28
N GLN A 206 17.78 2.77 -7.81
CA GLN A 206 17.32 3.95 -7.08
C GLN A 206 15.87 3.80 -6.57
N HIS A 207 15.01 3.07 -7.30
CA HIS A 207 13.65 2.71 -6.86
C HIS A 207 13.60 1.63 -5.76
N ARG A 208 14.76 1.18 -5.27
CA ARG A 208 15.02 0.29 -4.14
C ARG A 208 14.44 -1.12 -4.27
N SER A 209 15.24 -1.97 -4.90
CA SER A 209 15.33 -3.43 -4.70
C SER A 209 14.04 -4.17 -4.35
N LYS A 210 13.10 -4.17 -5.31
CA LYS A 210 12.12 -5.27 -5.43
C LYS A 210 12.57 -6.36 -6.38
N PHE A 211 13.55 -6.07 -7.24
CA PHE A 211 13.99 -6.95 -8.32
C PHE A 211 15.38 -7.50 -8.03
N GLY A 212 15.57 -8.79 -8.30
CA GLY A 212 16.91 -9.39 -8.32
C GLY A 212 17.79 -8.77 -9.41
N ARG A 213 19.11 -8.92 -9.27
CA ARG A 213 20.09 -8.40 -10.25
C ARG A 213 19.86 -8.95 -11.66
N GLU A 214 19.48 -10.22 -11.75
CA GLU A 214 19.15 -10.88 -13.00
C GLU A 214 17.86 -10.32 -13.61
N THR A 215 16.82 -10.15 -12.80
CA THR A 215 15.56 -9.52 -13.20
C THR A 215 15.76 -8.10 -13.71
N MET A 216 16.61 -7.29 -13.05
CA MET A 216 16.91 -5.93 -13.50
C MET A 216 17.60 -5.91 -14.88
N ARG A 217 18.51 -6.85 -15.15
CA ARG A 217 19.14 -6.99 -16.47
C ARG A 217 18.14 -7.40 -17.54
N ARG A 218 17.24 -8.34 -17.24
CA ARG A 218 16.17 -8.75 -18.16
C ARG A 218 15.20 -7.59 -18.44
N ILE A 219 14.83 -6.80 -17.41
CA ILE A 219 14.01 -5.61 -17.60
C ILE A 219 14.72 -4.60 -18.51
N ALA A 220 16.00 -4.31 -18.27
CA ALA A 220 16.80 -3.43 -19.12
C ALA A 220 16.84 -3.88 -20.58
N ASP A 221 17.10 -5.18 -20.79
CA ASP A 221 17.12 -5.80 -22.12
C ASP A 221 15.76 -5.66 -22.85
N VAL A 222 14.66 -5.94 -22.16
CA VAL A 222 13.30 -5.78 -22.68
C VAL A 222 12.97 -4.31 -22.97
N MET A 223 13.39 -3.38 -22.12
CA MET A 223 13.19 -1.94 -22.34
C MET A 223 13.94 -1.42 -23.56
N ARG A 224 15.12 -1.98 -23.84
CA ARG A 224 15.95 -1.64 -25.00
C ARG A 224 15.42 -2.26 -26.29
N CYS A 225 15.07 -3.54 -26.27
CA CYS A 225 14.67 -4.28 -27.46
C CYS A 225 13.19 -4.12 -27.82
N GLY A 226 12.33 -3.73 -26.87
CA GLY A 226 10.88 -3.87 -27.00
C GLY A 226 10.45 -5.34 -27.13
N ARG A 227 9.14 -5.62 -27.16
CA ARG A 227 8.68 -6.96 -27.57
C ARG A 227 8.69 -7.07 -29.10
N ARG A 228 9.15 -8.22 -29.61
CA ARG A 228 9.00 -8.68 -31.01
C ARG A 228 7.62 -9.29 -31.26
N ASP A 229 6.54 -8.64 -30.80
CA ASP A 229 5.20 -9.08 -31.18
C ASP A 229 4.76 -8.29 -32.41
N VAL A 230 5.13 -8.82 -33.58
CA VAL A 230 4.37 -8.53 -34.80
C VAL A 230 3.07 -9.31 -34.65
N SER A 231 1.95 -8.61 -34.49
CA SER A 231 0.65 -9.28 -34.62
C SER A 231 0.61 -9.96 -35.99
N LEU A 232 0.32 -11.26 -36.01
CA LEU A 232 0.12 -12.02 -37.24
C LEU A 232 -1.00 -11.41 -38.09
N ASP A 233 -1.94 -10.69 -37.47
CA ASP A 233 -3.04 -10.01 -38.16
C ASP A 233 -2.56 -8.79 -38.97
N THR A 234 -1.47 -8.13 -38.56
CA THR A 234 -0.91 -6.97 -39.27
C THR A 234 -0.12 -7.31 -40.55
N CYS A 235 0.11 -8.60 -40.84
CA CYS A 235 0.80 -9.03 -42.07
C CYS A 235 -0.15 -9.60 -43.13
N HIS A 236 -1.47 -9.51 -42.92
CA HIS A 236 -2.45 -10.09 -43.85
C HIS A 236 -2.50 -9.43 -45.23
N GLU A 237 -2.02 -8.18 -45.39
CA GLU A 237 -1.97 -7.53 -46.70
C GLU A 237 -0.77 -7.98 -47.55
N TRP A 238 0.20 -8.71 -46.99
CA TRP A 238 1.50 -8.98 -47.65
C TRP A 238 1.84 -10.47 -47.86
N LEU A 239 0.97 -11.40 -47.45
CA LEU A 239 1.25 -12.84 -47.56
C LEU A 239 0.23 -13.55 -48.45
N GLU A 240 0.62 -13.77 -49.71
CA GLU A 240 0.06 -14.85 -50.53
C GLU A 240 0.32 -16.23 -49.87
N PRO A 241 -0.54 -17.23 -50.12
CA PRO A 241 -0.60 -18.45 -49.35
C PRO A 241 0.53 -19.40 -49.76
N SER A 242 1.68 -19.30 -49.10
CA SER A 242 2.70 -20.33 -49.17
C SER A 242 2.91 -20.98 -47.80
N ALA A 243 2.80 -22.30 -47.83
CA ALA A 243 2.70 -23.21 -46.71
C ALA A 243 3.80 -23.06 -45.66
N GLY A 244 3.40 -23.24 -44.40
CA GLY A 244 4.23 -23.99 -43.45
C GLY A 244 5.03 -23.20 -42.42
N GLN A 245 4.37 -22.43 -41.54
CA GLN A 245 4.95 -22.08 -40.22
C GLN A 245 4.01 -22.32 -39.02
N GLY A 246 2.76 -22.76 -39.24
CA GLY A 246 1.80 -23.05 -38.17
C GLY A 246 2.05 -24.33 -37.35
N LYS A 247 3.16 -25.06 -37.58
CA LYS A 247 3.43 -26.35 -36.92
C LYS A 247 4.41 -26.29 -35.73
N SER A 248 4.91 -25.11 -35.37
CA SER A 248 5.81 -24.93 -34.22
C SER A 248 5.32 -23.87 -33.22
N VAL A 249 4.00 -23.66 -33.13
CA VAL A 249 3.45 -22.96 -31.97
C VAL A 249 3.36 -23.97 -30.84
N SER A 250 4.43 -24.10 -30.07
CA SER A 250 4.32 -24.60 -28.71
C SER A 250 3.30 -23.72 -27.98
N GLY A 251 2.30 -24.34 -27.35
CA GLY A 251 1.25 -23.65 -26.59
C GLY A 251 1.85 -22.65 -25.60
N PRO A 252 1.07 -21.66 -25.12
CA PRO A 252 1.57 -20.52 -24.35
C PRO A 252 2.56 -20.99 -23.28
N GLY A 253 3.84 -20.71 -23.54
CA GLY A 253 4.94 -21.09 -22.67
C GLY A 253 4.75 -20.42 -21.33
N ASN A 254 4.87 -21.21 -20.27
CA ASN A 254 4.66 -20.86 -18.86
C ASN A 254 5.70 -19.86 -18.32
N ASP A 255 6.46 -19.18 -19.17
CA ASP A 255 7.70 -18.49 -18.82
C ASP A 255 7.45 -17.29 -17.91
N GLY A 256 6.37 -16.52 -18.16
CA GLY A 256 5.94 -15.45 -17.26
C GLY A 256 5.37 -15.94 -15.92
N TRP A 257 4.82 -17.16 -15.88
CA TRP A 257 4.30 -17.80 -14.66
C TRP A 257 5.42 -18.35 -13.79
N ILE A 258 6.50 -18.86 -14.41
CA ILE A 258 7.71 -19.29 -13.72
C ILE A 258 8.38 -18.09 -13.06
N ASP A 259 8.51 -16.95 -13.75
CA ASP A 259 9.12 -15.74 -13.22
C ASP A 259 8.31 -15.10 -12.06
N GLU A 260 6.98 -15.08 -12.14
CA GLU A 260 6.12 -14.63 -11.04
C GLU A 260 6.16 -15.57 -9.83
N ARG A 261 6.26 -16.88 -10.08
CA ARG A 261 6.41 -17.90 -9.03
C ARG A 261 7.77 -17.82 -8.35
N GLU A 262 8.85 -17.64 -9.10
CA GLU A 262 10.21 -17.50 -8.57
C GLU A 262 10.35 -16.23 -7.71
N GLU A 263 9.80 -15.11 -8.17
CA GLU A 263 9.76 -13.86 -7.39
C GLU A 263 8.86 -14.01 -6.16
N GLY A 264 7.70 -14.64 -6.29
CA GLY A 264 6.82 -14.99 -5.17
C GLY A 264 7.53 -15.84 -4.11
N GLU A 265 8.24 -16.89 -4.54
CA GLU A 265 9.04 -17.76 -3.68
C GLU A 265 10.22 -17.01 -3.04
N PHE A 266 10.87 -16.09 -3.76
CA PHE A 266 11.90 -15.22 -3.20
C PHE A 266 11.36 -14.31 -2.10
N GLN A 267 10.23 -13.62 -2.35
CA GLN A 267 9.58 -12.76 -1.36
C GLN A 267 9.13 -13.55 -0.13
N LEU A 268 8.56 -14.74 -0.30
CA LEU A 268 8.19 -15.63 0.79
C LEU A 268 9.41 -16.07 1.60
N ARG A 269 10.52 -16.44 0.95
CA ARG A 269 11.79 -16.76 1.62
C ARG A 269 12.29 -15.59 2.45
N GLN A 270 12.22 -14.36 1.93
CA GLN A 270 12.59 -13.17 2.69
C GLN A 270 11.69 -12.92 3.90
N ILE A 271 10.38 -13.11 3.76
CA ILE A 271 9.42 -12.97 4.87
C ILE A 271 9.70 -14.03 5.94
N HIS A 272 9.94 -15.28 5.56
CA HIS A 272 10.29 -16.34 6.51
C HIS A 272 11.63 -16.07 7.22
N ALA A 273 12.63 -15.57 6.50
CA ALA A 273 13.89 -15.16 7.11
C ALA A 273 13.69 -13.99 8.09
N ALA A 274 12.87 -13.00 7.74
CA ALA A 274 12.52 -11.89 8.62
C ALA A 274 11.77 -12.36 9.88
N ILE A 275 10.84 -13.32 9.74
CA ILE A 275 10.13 -13.94 10.87
C ILE A 275 11.10 -14.60 11.84
N ARG A 276 12.10 -15.34 11.33
CA ARG A 276 13.15 -15.95 12.15
C ARG A 276 13.99 -14.90 12.86
N ARG A 277 14.47 -13.88 12.14
CA ARG A 277 15.26 -12.78 12.72
C ARG A 277 14.47 -11.98 13.77
N ALA A 278 13.17 -11.81 13.58
CA ALA A 278 12.29 -11.13 14.53
C ALA A 278 12.00 -11.93 15.82
N GLY A 279 12.43 -13.20 15.88
CA GLY A 279 12.23 -14.09 17.02
C GLY A 279 10.76 -14.32 17.36
N PHE A 280 9.88 -14.42 16.36
CA PHE A 280 8.46 -14.64 16.62
C PHE A 280 8.20 -16.05 17.18
N GLY A 281 7.51 -16.12 18.31
CA GLY A 281 6.95 -17.38 18.81
C GLY A 281 5.87 -17.93 17.86
N ALA A 282 5.45 -19.18 18.07
CA ALA A 282 4.48 -19.84 17.18
C ALA A 282 3.13 -19.10 17.07
N GLU A 283 2.64 -18.53 18.17
CA GLU A 283 1.43 -17.70 18.17
C GLU A 283 1.63 -16.36 17.45
N GLU A 284 2.76 -15.67 17.69
CA GLU A 284 3.06 -14.39 17.04
C GLU A 284 3.23 -14.57 15.53
N ARG A 285 3.91 -15.65 15.11
CA ARG A 285 4.06 -16.02 13.71
C ARG A 285 2.70 -16.24 13.05
N CYS A 286 1.80 -16.96 13.72
CA CYS A 286 0.45 -17.20 13.22
C CYS A 286 -0.33 -15.89 13.01
N VAL A 287 -0.31 -14.98 14.00
CA VAL A 287 -0.97 -13.66 13.89
C VAL A 287 -0.37 -12.81 12.76
N VAL A 288 0.95 -12.85 12.57
CA VAL A 288 1.62 -12.09 11.49
C VAL A 288 1.29 -12.65 10.11
N LEU A 289 1.35 -13.97 9.94
CA LEU A 289 1.05 -14.62 8.66
C LEU A 289 -0.41 -14.42 8.27
N GLN A 290 -1.34 -14.58 9.21
CA GLN A 290 -2.75 -14.26 9.00
C GLN A 290 -2.93 -12.81 8.56
N ARG A 291 -2.20 -11.88 9.18
CA ARG A 291 -2.30 -10.45 8.87
C ARG A 291 -1.75 -10.08 7.48
N LEU A 292 -0.78 -10.85 6.98
CA LEU A 292 -0.18 -10.70 5.66
C LEU A 292 -0.91 -11.49 4.57
N ASP A 293 -2.00 -12.19 4.92
CA ASP A 293 -2.73 -13.09 4.03
C ASP A 293 -1.85 -14.23 3.47
N LEU A 294 -1.01 -14.80 4.34
CA LEU A 294 -0.11 -15.91 4.03
C LEU A 294 -0.56 -17.21 4.73
N PRO A 295 -0.19 -18.40 4.20
CA PRO A 295 -0.53 -19.68 4.82
C PRO A 295 -0.14 -19.75 6.31
N HIS A 296 -1.08 -20.14 7.17
CA HIS A 296 -0.92 -20.19 8.63
C HIS A 296 -1.79 -21.27 9.27
N ASP A 297 -1.46 -21.64 10.52
CA ASP A 297 -2.23 -22.58 11.34
C ASP A 297 -3.53 -21.90 11.84
N GLN A 298 -4.65 -22.17 11.16
CA GLN A 298 -5.95 -21.56 11.43
C GLN A 298 -6.46 -21.87 12.84
N ALA A 299 -6.34 -23.12 13.32
CA ALA A 299 -6.77 -23.52 14.65
C ALA A 299 -5.98 -22.80 15.75
N ARG A 300 -4.69 -22.55 15.51
CA ARG A 300 -3.87 -21.73 16.41
C ARG A 300 -4.26 -20.25 16.36
N TYR A 301 -4.57 -19.71 15.19
CA TYR A 301 -5.05 -18.33 15.08
C TYR A 301 -6.34 -18.13 15.88
N GLU A 302 -7.31 -19.03 15.71
CA GLU A 302 -8.61 -18.98 16.38
C GLU A 302 -8.49 -19.06 17.90
N ARG A 303 -7.57 -19.89 18.42
CA ARG A 303 -7.25 -19.91 19.86
C ARG A 303 -6.69 -18.58 20.37
N VAL A 304 -5.79 -17.97 19.62
CA VAL A 304 -5.24 -16.65 19.99
C VAL A 304 -6.31 -15.56 19.88
N ALA A 305 -7.17 -15.65 18.87
CA ALA A 305 -8.23 -14.67 18.61
C ALA A 305 -9.39 -14.78 19.61
N SER A 306 -9.73 -15.98 20.09
CA SER A 306 -10.79 -16.18 21.09
C SER A 306 -10.38 -15.72 22.50
N ALA A 307 -9.09 -15.72 22.81
CA ALA A 307 -8.56 -15.30 24.10
C ALA A 307 -8.50 -13.77 24.30
N VAL A 308 -8.70 -12.97 23.23
CA VAL A 308 -8.60 -11.50 23.30
C VAL A 308 -9.69 -10.83 22.49
N THR A 309 -9.97 -9.56 22.80
CA THR A 309 -10.88 -8.77 21.96
C THR A 309 -10.24 -8.47 20.60
N THR A 310 -11.07 -8.29 19.57
CA THR A 310 -10.63 -7.93 18.21
C THR A 310 -9.75 -6.67 18.19
N ALA A 311 -10.04 -5.69 19.06
CA ALA A 311 -9.24 -4.47 19.20
C ALA A 311 -7.84 -4.76 19.78
N SER A 312 -7.75 -5.64 20.78
CA SER A 312 -6.47 -6.08 21.36
C SER A 312 -5.66 -6.92 20.38
N LEU A 313 -6.31 -7.82 19.62
CA LEU A 313 -5.68 -8.60 18.56
C LEU A 313 -5.09 -7.69 17.48
N ARG A 314 -5.84 -6.66 17.06
CA ARG A 314 -5.37 -5.67 16.09
C ARG A 314 -4.14 -4.92 16.60
N LYS A 315 -4.16 -4.45 17.84
CA LYS A 315 -3.00 -3.80 18.48
C LYS A 315 -1.80 -4.74 18.55
N ARG A 316 -2.01 -6.02 18.87
CA ARG A 316 -0.97 -7.06 18.86
C ARG A 316 -0.39 -7.23 17.45
N ALA A 317 -1.24 -7.45 16.44
CA ALA A 317 -0.82 -7.61 15.04
C ALA A 317 -0.02 -6.41 14.53
N THR A 318 -0.45 -5.17 14.81
CA THR A 318 0.30 -3.96 14.41
C THR A 318 1.69 -3.92 15.04
N ARG A 319 1.85 -4.26 16.33
CA ARG A 319 3.16 -4.33 16.98
C ARG A 319 4.07 -5.37 16.34
N LEU A 320 3.51 -6.54 15.99
CA LEU A 320 4.27 -7.60 15.33
C LEU A 320 4.69 -7.21 13.91
N LEU A 321 3.82 -6.54 13.15
CA LEU A 321 4.18 -6.02 11.82
C LEU A 321 5.33 -5.02 11.89
N VAL A 322 5.32 -4.10 12.86
CA VAL A 322 6.43 -3.14 13.05
C VAL A 322 7.75 -3.88 13.31
N ARG A 323 7.73 -4.91 14.16
CA ARG A 323 8.92 -5.74 14.45
C ARG A 323 9.37 -6.53 13.23
N LEU A 324 8.44 -7.07 12.44
CA LEU A 324 8.72 -7.77 11.19
C LEU A 324 9.38 -6.83 10.17
N MET A 325 8.89 -5.61 10.01
CA MET A 325 9.44 -4.63 9.06
C MET A 325 10.88 -4.28 9.40
N ALA A 326 11.18 -4.02 10.68
CA ALA A 326 12.54 -3.85 11.15
C ALA A 326 13.42 -5.07 10.81
N ALA A 327 12.94 -6.29 11.10
CA ALA A 327 13.68 -7.53 10.86
C ALA A 327 13.90 -7.82 9.38
N ARG A 328 12.95 -7.44 8.52
CA ARG A 328 13.03 -7.62 7.07
C ARG A 328 14.19 -6.83 6.48
N TYR A 329 14.37 -5.59 6.94
CA TYR A 329 15.34 -4.65 6.38
C TYR A 329 16.64 -4.53 7.18
N ALA A 330 16.74 -5.12 8.37
CA ALA A 330 17.95 -5.05 9.20
C ALA A 330 19.29 -5.30 8.47
N PRO A 331 19.48 -6.31 7.60
CA PRO A 331 20.76 -6.49 6.91
C PRO A 331 21.00 -5.47 5.78
N GLN A 332 19.98 -4.72 5.37
CA GLN A 332 20.07 -3.68 4.33
C GLN A 332 20.31 -2.30 4.93
N ALA A 333 20.27 -2.18 6.25
CA ALA A 333 20.43 -0.95 7.01
C ALA A 333 21.66 -1.12 7.94
N PRO A 334 22.88 -0.86 7.43
CA PRO A 334 24.11 -1.20 8.15
C PRO A 334 24.27 -0.48 9.49
N ARG A 335 23.77 0.76 9.62
CA ARG A 335 23.90 1.56 10.85
C ARG A 335 22.81 1.20 11.86
N PHE A 336 21.57 1.07 11.42
CA PHE A 336 20.43 0.85 12.32
C PHE A 336 20.02 -0.62 12.45
N GLY A 337 20.60 -1.54 11.68
CA GLY A 337 20.29 -2.98 11.72
C GLY A 337 20.51 -3.60 13.10
N GLY A 338 21.54 -3.13 13.83
CA GLY A 338 21.82 -3.53 15.21
C GLY A 338 20.69 -3.19 16.21
N LEU A 339 19.84 -2.20 15.90
CA LEU A 339 18.71 -1.83 16.75
C LEU A 339 17.65 -2.92 16.82
N LEU A 340 17.60 -3.85 15.85
CA LEU A 340 16.57 -4.88 15.75
C LEU A 340 16.30 -5.57 17.10
N HIS A 341 17.37 -5.89 17.84
CA HIS A 341 17.32 -6.63 19.10
C HIS A 341 17.40 -5.72 20.34
N ARG A 342 17.52 -4.40 20.18
CA ARG A 342 17.62 -3.45 21.29
C ARG A 342 16.24 -3.08 21.85
N THR A 343 16.22 -2.72 23.13
CA THR A 343 15.09 -2.05 23.81
C THR A 343 15.31 -0.54 23.87
N ALA A 344 14.27 0.21 24.26
CA ALA A 344 14.37 1.67 24.37
C ALA A 344 15.47 2.13 25.36
N SER A 345 15.68 1.37 26.44
CA SER A 345 16.73 1.65 27.42
C SER A 345 18.13 1.27 26.93
N ALA A 346 18.27 0.18 26.17
CA ALA A 346 19.56 -0.33 25.73
C ALA A 346 20.11 0.31 24.45
N GLY A 347 19.26 0.95 23.63
CA GLY A 347 19.65 1.49 22.32
C GLY A 347 19.69 3.02 22.21
N GLY A 348 19.34 3.76 23.26
CA GLY A 348 19.12 5.21 23.17
C GLY A 348 20.38 6.03 22.89
N ALA A 349 21.47 5.77 23.63
CA ALA A 349 22.74 6.50 23.46
C ALA A 349 23.38 6.21 22.10
N GLU A 350 23.46 4.93 21.73
CA GLU A 350 23.97 4.46 20.43
C GLU A 350 23.17 5.08 19.28
N LEU A 351 21.83 5.10 19.37
CA LEU A 351 20.97 5.73 18.38
C LEU A 351 21.23 7.23 18.21
N ARG A 352 21.37 7.97 19.32
CA ARG A 352 21.64 9.42 19.26
C ARG A 352 22.99 9.71 18.64
N GLN A 353 24.00 8.94 19.01
CA GLN A 353 25.33 9.06 18.41
C GLN A 353 25.28 8.82 16.89
N THR A 354 24.65 7.73 16.46
CA THR A 354 24.52 7.42 15.02
C THR A 354 23.75 8.50 14.25
N LEU A 355 22.72 9.09 14.86
CA LEU A 355 22.00 10.21 14.25
C LEU A 355 22.85 11.48 14.17
N ALA A 356 23.67 11.76 15.17
CA ALA A 356 24.59 12.90 15.14
C ALA A 356 25.68 12.74 14.07
N GLU A 357 26.26 11.54 13.95
CA GLU A 357 27.20 11.21 12.88
C GLU A 357 26.55 11.38 11.49
N LEU A 358 25.29 10.96 11.34
CA LEU A 358 24.55 11.08 10.10
C LEU A 358 24.22 12.53 9.75
N ALA A 359 23.86 13.35 10.74
CA ALA A 359 23.58 14.76 10.55
C ALA A 359 24.86 15.53 10.17
N ALA A 360 25.99 15.22 10.81
CA ALA A 360 27.29 15.75 10.47
C ALA A 360 27.70 15.41 9.03
N GLN A 361 27.48 14.18 8.57
CA GLN A 361 27.72 13.77 7.18
C GLN A 361 26.87 14.55 6.16
N ARG A 362 25.71 15.05 6.58
CA ARG A 362 24.79 15.84 5.76
C ARG A 362 24.94 17.35 5.92
N GLY A 363 25.87 17.81 6.77
CA GLY A 363 26.01 19.24 7.05
C GLY A 363 24.79 19.88 7.72
N CYS A 364 23.97 19.10 8.44
CA CYS A 364 22.78 19.61 9.12
C CYS A 364 22.80 19.35 10.63
N PRO A 365 22.06 20.12 11.45
CA PRO A 365 21.88 19.82 12.86
C PRO A 365 21.14 18.48 13.06
N SER A 366 21.59 17.66 14.03
CA SER A 366 20.94 16.38 14.41
C SER A 366 19.45 16.53 14.70
N GLU A 367 19.12 17.68 15.26
CA GLU A 367 17.78 18.17 15.50
C GLU A 367 16.95 18.25 14.21
N ALA A 368 17.43 18.97 13.19
CA ALA A 368 16.71 19.10 11.92
C ALA A 368 16.41 17.72 11.30
N LEU A 369 17.42 16.85 11.28
CA LEU A 369 17.31 15.50 10.74
C LEU A 369 16.25 14.65 11.46
N ALA A 370 16.24 14.69 12.78
CA ALA A 370 15.26 13.95 13.57
C ALA A 370 13.87 14.58 13.50
N ALA A 371 13.75 15.89 13.30
CA ALA A 371 12.45 16.55 13.10
C ALA A 371 11.82 16.11 11.79
N GLU A 372 12.61 15.98 10.73
CA GLU A 372 12.17 15.44 9.45
C GLU A 372 11.66 14.01 9.56
N LEU A 373 12.43 13.14 10.23
CA LEU A 373 11.98 11.77 10.50
C LEU A 373 10.64 11.75 11.25
N LEU A 374 10.52 12.55 12.32
CA LEU A 374 9.30 12.62 13.13
C LEU A 374 8.12 13.25 12.38
N ASN A 375 8.38 14.23 11.50
CA ASN A 375 7.39 14.79 10.58
C ASN A 375 6.88 13.72 9.62
N TRP A 376 7.78 12.99 8.98
CA TRP A 376 7.45 11.87 8.10
C TRP A 376 6.62 10.82 8.83
N MET A 377 7.04 10.41 10.04
CA MET A 377 6.29 9.46 10.86
C MET A 377 4.93 9.98 11.30
N SER A 378 4.76 11.30 11.47
CA SER A 378 3.45 11.89 11.86
C SER A 378 2.46 11.94 10.69
N LEU A 379 2.98 12.19 9.48
CA LEU A 379 2.20 12.28 8.23
C LEU A 379 1.99 10.92 7.56
N SER A 380 2.79 9.90 7.91
CA SER A 380 2.71 8.56 7.33
C SER A 380 1.36 7.89 7.60
N THR A 381 0.78 7.27 6.57
CA THR A 381 -0.40 6.38 6.70
C THR A 381 -0.01 4.94 7.05
N SER A 382 1.28 4.66 7.24
CA SER A 382 1.83 3.33 7.50
C SER A 382 1.69 2.89 8.97
N VAL A 383 2.19 1.69 9.26
CA VAL A 383 2.28 1.14 10.63
C VAL A 383 3.20 1.92 11.57
N TYR A 384 4.06 2.80 11.03
CA TYR A 384 4.98 3.64 11.83
C TYR A 384 4.34 4.91 12.37
N ARG A 385 3.08 5.22 12.00
CA ARG A 385 2.44 6.49 12.33
C ARG A 385 2.52 6.81 13.82
N LEU A 386 3.00 7.99 14.18
CA LEU A 386 2.98 8.51 15.54
C LEU A 386 1.83 9.49 15.74
N SER A 387 1.21 9.47 16.92
CA SER A 387 0.31 10.56 17.34
C SER A 387 1.12 11.80 17.75
N ILE A 388 0.46 12.96 17.82
CA ILE A 388 1.09 14.23 18.26
C ILE A 388 1.75 14.06 19.65
N ALA A 389 1.08 13.40 20.59
CA ALA A 389 1.64 13.11 21.91
C ALA A 389 2.84 12.13 21.88
N GLN A 390 2.85 11.18 20.94
CA GLN A 390 3.98 10.26 20.76
C GLN A 390 5.17 10.95 20.11
N ARG A 391 4.92 11.91 19.22
CA ARG A 391 5.95 12.71 18.55
C ARG A 391 6.77 13.51 19.55
N GLY A 392 6.13 14.23 20.48
CA GLY A 392 6.83 15.02 21.51
C GLY A 392 7.78 14.16 22.33
N ARG A 393 7.31 13.02 22.84
CA ARG A 393 8.14 12.06 23.59
C ARG A 393 9.25 11.43 22.76
N ALA A 394 9.03 11.22 21.46
CA ALA A 394 10.04 10.71 20.55
C ALA A 394 11.11 11.76 20.24
N ALA A 395 10.74 13.05 20.15
CA ALA A 395 11.70 14.14 20.06
C ALA A 395 12.54 14.24 21.33
N GLU A 396 11.93 14.24 22.51
CA GLU A 396 12.65 14.22 23.80
C GLU A 396 13.61 13.02 23.91
N TYR A 397 13.21 11.83 23.46
CA TYR A 397 14.08 10.65 23.48
C TYR A 397 15.30 10.77 22.56
N LEU A 398 15.10 11.35 21.38
CA LEU A 398 16.13 11.48 20.35
C LEU A 398 17.12 12.64 20.64
N TRP A 399 16.74 13.65 21.44
CA TRP A 399 17.45 14.95 21.53
C TRP A 399 17.61 15.45 22.97
N GLY A 400 16.84 14.92 23.92
CA GLY A 400 16.86 15.36 25.31
C GLY A 400 18.01 14.75 26.10
N ASP A 401 18.52 15.54 27.06
CA ASP A 401 19.53 15.11 28.05
C ASP A 401 18.97 14.19 29.15
N THR A 402 17.65 14.00 29.18
CA THR A 402 16.96 13.24 30.21
C THR A 402 16.77 11.77 29.78
N GLY A 403 16.88 10.85 30.74
CA GLY A 403 16.71 9.39 30.59
C GLY A 403 15.30 8.94 30.21
N THR A 404 14.61 9.69 29.35
CA THR A 404 13.21 9.53 28.97
C THR A 404 13.02 8.25 28.19
N VAL A 405 12.58 7.18 28.86
CA VAL A 405 12.38 5.89 28.19
C VAL A 405 11.11 5.92 27.34
N LEU A 406 11.25 5.66 26.04
CA LEU A 406 10.09 5.49 25.15
C LEU A 406 9.29 4.25 25.51
N ALA A 407 7.96 4.38 25.48
CA ALA A 407 7.07 3.22 25.53
C ALA A 407 7.43 2.23 24.39
N SER A 408 7.49 0.95 24.72
CA SER A 408 7.95 -0.11 23.81
C SER A 408 7.30 -0.04 22.42
N GLY A 409 5.98 0.21 22.33
CA GLY A 409 5.30 0.35 21.04
C GLY A 409 5.78 1.54 20.19
N THR A 410 6.04 2.68 20.82
CA THR A 410 6.56 3.89 20.14
C THR A 410 8.01 3.68 19.71
N PHE A 411 8.82 3.07 20.57
CA PHE A 411 10.21 2.74 20.26
C PHE A 411 10.34 1.76 19.08
N GLN A 412 9.49 0.73 19.02
CA GLN A 412 9.49 -0.20 17.89
C GLN A 412 9.15 0.51 16.57
N LYS A 413 8.20 1.47 16.58
CA LYS A 413 7.87 2.26 15.39
C LYS A 413 9.05 3.11 14.94
N LEU A 414 9.69 3.81 15.88
CA LEU A 414 10.87 4.63 15.60
C LEU A 414 12.01 3.78 15.04
N LYS A 415 12.32 2.65 15.68
CA LYS A 415 13.31 1.70 15.19
C LYS A 415 13.03 1.24 13.76
N ALA A 416 11.80 0.79 13.49
CA ALA A 416 11.46 0.29 12.17
C ALA A 416 11.51 1.41 11.12
N ALA A 417 11.08 2.63 11.49
CA ALA A 417 11.21 3.80 10.64
C ALA A 417 12.67 4.17 10.36
N LEU A 418 13.59 4.09 11.32
CA LEU A 418 15.01 4.38 11.12
C LEU A 418 15.67 3.38 10.17
N ILE A 419 15.46 2.08 10.40
CA ILE A 419 15.96 1.00 9.54
C ILE A 419 15.38 1.17 8.13
N GLU A 420 14.09 1.47 8.04
CA GLU A 420 13.46 1.72 6.75
C GLU A 420 14.01 2.98 6.10
N GLN A 421 14.19 4.07 6.83
CA GLN A 421 14.72 5.32 6.29
C GLN A 421 16.16 5.15 5.82
N GLU A 422 17.02 4.39 6.50
CA GLU A 422 18.39 4.17 6.03
C GLU A 422 18.42 3.34 4.74
N ARG A 423 17.61 2.29 4.66
CA ARG A 423 17.35 1.61 3.37
C ARG A 423 16.76 2.60 2.37
N LEU A 424 15.95 3.54 2.86
CA LEU A 424 15.42 4.66 2.11
C LEU A 424 16.46 5.81 1.93
N GLY A 425 17.77 5.58 2.10
CA GLY A 425 18.81 6.59 1.86
C GLY A 425 18.79 7.78 2.82
N PHE A 426 17.96 7.74 3.87
CA PHE A 426 17.68 8.71 4.93
C PHE A 426 17.30 10.11 4.39
N PRO A 427 16.42 10.85 5.08
CA PRO A 427 15.24 11.48 4.49
C PRO A 427 15.48 12.11 3.11
N CYS A 428 14.65 11.67 2.15
CA CYS A 428 14.61 12.14 0.77
C CYS A 428 13.95 13.51 0.64
N TRP A 429 14.35 14.50 1.45
CA TRP A 429 14.07 15.89 1.13
C TRP A 429 15.34 16.47 0.52
N ASN A 430 15.34 16.53 -0.81
CA ASN A 430 16.35 17.26 -1.54
C ASN A 430 16.42 18.70 -1.00
N GLU A 431 17.64 19.14 -0.74
CA GLU A 431 18.03 20.51 -0.38
C GLU A 431 17.68 21.56 -1.45
N ASP A 432 17.14 21.15 -2.61
CA ASP A 432 16.74 22.06 -3.69
C ASP A 432 15.43 22.81 -3.43
N ALA A 433 14.60 22.39 -2.47
CA ALA A 433 13.35 23.11 -2.14
C ALA A 433 13.56 24.35 -1.25
N SER A 434 14.80 24.59 -0.80
CA SER A 434 15.18 25.73 0.05
C SER A 434 15.99 26.82 -0.68
N LEU A 435 16.28 26.65 -1.97
CA LEU A 435 17.07 27.60 -2.77
C LEU A 435 16.28 28.41 -3.81
N SER A 436 14.96 28.30 -3.83
CA SER A 436 14.11 29.25 -4.55
C SER A 436 13.46 30.22 -3.56
N ARG A 437 14.17 31.32 -3.30
CA ARG A 437 13.54 32.61 -2.97
C ARG A 437 12.83 33.15 -4.21
#